data_AF-A0A7S4M5L3-F1
#
_entry.id   AF-A0A7S4M5L3-F1
#
_cell.length_a   1.000
_cell.length_b   1.000
_cell.length_c   1.000
_cell.angle_alpha   90.00
_cell.angle_beta   90.00
_cell.angle_gamma   90.00
#
_symmetry.space_group_name_H-M   'P 1'
#
loop_
_entity.id
_entity.type
_entity.pdbx_description
1 polymer ?
#
loop_
_entity_poly.entity_id
_entity_poly.type
_entity_poly.pdbx_seq_one_letter_code
_entity_poly.pdbx_strand_id
1 'polypeptide(L)'
;MPVSIWYNGGPGAPSTYGLFQEFGPYMLTDQSLLTDGFKKTGIPTPIFNPWTWANVTSLCEIDSPAPMGASFCTEGNGTAGSHGGPSGDPYTCGPWRDSTTAAANHAAHKAFFTDA
;
A
#
# COMPACT_ATOMS: atom_id res chain seq x y z
N MET A 1 -14.92 8.25 -15.33
CA MET A 1 -14.50 6.91 -14.86
C MET A 1 -14.45 6.96 -13.34
N PRO A 2 -14.98 5.97 -12.60
CA PRO A 2 -14.92 5.98 -11.14
C PRO A 2 -13.48 5.78 -10.64
N VAL A 3 -13.23 6.20 -9.39
CA VAL A 3 -12.00 5.88 -8.65
C VAL A 3 -12.38 4.95 -7.52
N SER A 4 -11.68 3.82 -7.43
CA SER A 4 -11.80 2.87 -6.31
C SER A 4 -10.57 3.02 -5.44
N ILE A 5 -10.79 3.41 -4.18
CA ILE A 5 -9.73 3.49 -3.17
C ILE A 5 -9.73 2.20 -2.36
N TRP A 6 -8.57 1.57 -2.23
CA TRP A 6 -8.43 0.27 -1.58
C TRP A 6 -7.50 0.32 -0.36
N TYR A 7 -7.92 -0.40 0.67
CA TYR A 7 -7.18 -0.62 1.91
C TYR A 7 -7.21 -2.10 2.27
N ASN A 8 -6.04 -2.73 2.43
CA ASN A 8 -5.96 -4.02 3.10
C ASN A 8 -6.11 -3.84 4.62
N GLY A 9 -6.57 -4.90 5.28
CA GLY A 9 -6.79 -4.94 6.72
C GLY A 9 -5.58 -5.39 7.53
N GLY A 10 -5.82 -6.17 8.58
CA GLY A 10 -4.79 -6.68 9.49
C GLY A 10 -5.26 -6.57 10.94
N PRO A 11 -4.89 -5.48 11.67
CA PRO A 11 -4.32 -4.21 11.21
C PRO A 11 -2.84 -4.30 10.82
N GLY A 12 -2.44 -3.52 9.81
CA GLY A 12 -1.05 -3.37 9.42
C GLY A 12 -0.57 -4.20 8.22
N ALA A 13 -1.47 -4.76 7.42
CA ALA A 13 -1.06 -5.31 6.12
C ALA A 13 -0.93 -4.18 5.09
N PRO A 14 0.14 -4.13 4.29
CA PRO A 14 0.23 -3.18 3.20
C PRO A 14 -0.86 -3.47 2.16
N SER A 15 -1.52 -2.42 1.68
CA SER A 15 -2.47 -2.52 0.57
C SER A 15 -1.79 -3.00 -0.70
N THR A 16 -0.49 -2.69 -0.86
CA THR A 16 0.38 -3.19 -1.95
C THR A 16 0.28 -4.69 -2.15
N TYR A 17 -0.02 -5.45 -1.10
CA TYR A 17 -0.35 -6.86 -1.23
C TYR A 17 -1.60 -7.09 -2.11
N GLY A 18 -2.70 -6.41 -1.85
CA GLY A 18 -3.94 -6.52 -2.63
C GLY A 18 -3.77 -6.10 -4.09
N LEU A 19 -2.98 -5.05 -4.38
CA LEU A 19 -2.68 -4.68 -5.75
C LEU A 19 -1.94 -5.80 -6.50
N PHE A 20 -0.96 -6.47 -5.89
CA PHE A 20 -0.18 -7.52 -6.56
C PHE A 20 -0.69 -8.95 -6.35
N GLN A 21 -1.73 -9.17 -5.53
CA GLN A 21 -2.19 -10.52 -5.19
C GLN A 21 -3.71 -10.70 -5.24
N GLU A 22 -4.50 -9.62 -5.39
CA GLU A 22 -5.97 -9.68 -5.39
C GLU A 22 -6.59 -9.09 -6.66
N PHE A 23 -6.46 -7.77 -6.91
CA PHE A 23 -7.29 -7.06 -7.90
C PHE A 23 -6.52 -6.19 -8.91
N GLY A 24 -5.22 -5.95 -8.71
CA GLY A 24 -4.45 -5.06 -9.56
C GLY A 24 -4.19 -5.63 -10.96
N PRO A 25 -3.60 -4.80 -11.85
CA PRO A 25 -3.39 -5.15 -13.26
C PRO A 25 -2.30 -6.20 -13.46
N TYR A 26 -1.41 -6.37 -12.50
CA TYR A 26 -0.34 -7.36 -12.54
C TYR A 26 -0.24 -8.07 -11.19
N MET A 27 0.10 -9.35 -11.26
CA MET A 27 0.27 -10.22 -10.10
C MET A 27 1.73 -10.64 -9.98
N LEU A 28 2.18 -10.80 -8.73
CA LEU A 28 3.46 -11.43 -8.42
C LEU A 28 3.19 -12.86 -7.94
N THR A 29 3.45 -13.85 -8.80
CA THR A 29 3.16 -15.26 -8.51
C THR A 29 4.37 -16.13 -8.82
N ASP A 30 4.30 -17.44 -8.56
CA ASP A 30 5.37 -18.37 -8.96
C ASP A 30 5.68 -18.32 -10.47
N GLN A 31 4.69 -17.97 -11.31
CA GLN A 31 4.90 -17.78 -12.75
C GLN A 31 5.83 -16.61 -13.06
N SER A 32 5.92 -15.61 -12.17
CA SER A 32 6.86 -14.49 -12.28
C SER A 32 8.32 -14.93 -12.28
N LEU A 33 8.61 -16.13 -11.78
CA LEU A 33 9.95 -16.74 -11.71
C LEU A 33 10.23 -17.70 -12.89
N LEU A 34 9.29 -17.88 -13.82
CA LEU A 34 9.44 -18.81 -14.96
C LEU A 34 9.62 -18.07 -16.30
N THR A 35 9.41 -16.76 -16.32
CA THR A 35 9.48 -15.94 -17.53
C THR A 35 10.90 -15.83 -18.09
N ASP A 36 11.01 -15.58 -19.39
CA ASP A 36 12.32 -15.32 -20.01
C ASP A 36 12.94 -14.00 -19.52
N GLY A 37 12.12 -13.05 -19.06
CA GLY A 37 12.58 -11.86 -18.38
C GLY A 37 13.36 -12.21 -17.12
N PHE A 38 12.76 -13.01 -16.23
CA PHE A 38 13.43 -13.49 -15.02
C PHE A 38 14.69 -14.29 -15.33
N LYS A 39 14.65 -15.23 -16.29
CA LYS A 39 15.84 -16.01 -16.68
C LYS A 39 17.01 -15.13 -17.15
N LYS A 40 16.74 -13.95 -17.72
CA LYS A 40 17.76 -13.02 -18.23
C LYS A 40 18.26 -12.04 -17.17
N THR A 41 17.39 -11.57 -16.27
CA THR A 41 17.71 -10.46 -15.34
C THR A 41 17.81 -10.88 -13.88
N GLY A 42 17.27 -12.05 -13.52
CA GLY A 42 17.07 -12.47 -12.13
C GLY A 42 15.94 -11.71 -11.40
N ILE A 43 15.21 -10.82 -12.07
CA ILE A 43 14.14 -10.00 -11.47
C ILE A 43 12.78 -10.62 -11.83
N PRO A 44 11.91 -10.93 -10.85
CA PRO A 44 10.58 -11.50 -11.12
C PRO A 44 9.77 -10.61 -12.07
N THR A 45 9.18 -11.21 -13.10
CA THR A 45 8.34 -10.47 -14.06
C THR A 45 6.87 -10.49 -13.61
N PRO A 46 6.22 -9.33 -13.41
CA PRO A 46 4.80 -9.31 -13.07
C PRO A 46 3.94 -9.95 -14.18
N ILE A 47 2.96 -10.76 -13.79
CA ILE A 47 2.06 -11.46 -14.71
C ILE A 47 0.76 -10.67 -14.83
N PHE A 48 0.35 -10.33 -16.06
CA PHE A 48 -0.89 -9.58 -16.26
C PHE A 48 -2.10 -10.31 -15.69
N ASN A 49 -3.01 -9.57 -15.07
CA ASN A 49 -4.28 -10.05 -14.52
C ASN A 49 -5.45 -9.61 -15.43
N PRO A 50 -6.00 -10.50 -16.27
CA PRO A 50 -7.16 -10.14 -17.09
C PRO A 50 -8.45 -9.86 -16.29
N TRP A 51 -8.49 -10.19 -15.01
CA TRP A 51 -9.61 -9.96 -14.09
C TRP A 51 -9.39 -8.73 -13.21
N THR A 52 -8.44 -7.87 -13.60
CA THR A 52 -8.15 -6.64 -12.86
C THR A 52 -9.35 -5.73 -12.75
N TRP A 53 -9.52 -5.12 -11.58
CA TRP A 53 -10.53 -4.08 -11.39
C TRP A 53 -10.22 -2.82 -12.22
N ALA A 54 -8.97 -2.65 -12.67
CA ALA A 54 -8.58 -1.56 -13.58
C ALA A 54 -9.36 -1.55 -14.91
N ASN A 55 -10.03 -2.65 -15.26
CA ASN A 55 -10.92 -2.73 -16.43
C ASN A 55 -12.16 -1.82 -16.32
N VAL A 56 -12.58 -1.44 -15.10
CA VAL A 56 -13.83 -0.70 -14.86
C VAL A 56 -13.65 0.54 -13.97
N THR A 57 -12.46 0.75 -13.41
CA THR A 57 -12.18 1.86 -12.47
C THR A 57 -10.71 2.28 -12.52
N SER A 58 -10.42 3.53 -12.16
CA SER A 58 -9.08 3.88 -11.67
C SER A 58 -8.87 3.22 -10.31
N LEU A 59 -7.69 2.67 -10.06
CA LEU A 59 -7.31 2.07 -8.80
C LEU A 59 -6.35 3.02 -8.05
N CYS A 60 -6.65 3.27 -6.78
CA CYS A 60 -5.77 3.95 -5.85
C CYS A 60 -5.69 3.09 -4.60
N GLU A 61 -4.56 2.47 -4.32
CA GLU A 61 -4.35 1.84 -3.03
C GLU A 61 -3.58 2.78 -2.12
N ILE A 62 -3.79 2.61 -0.81
CA ILE A 62 -3.03 3.35 0.18
C ILE A 62 -2.59 2.38 1.25
N ASP A 63 -1.27 2.25 1.46
CA ASP A 63 -0.74 1.53 2.61
C ASP A 63 -1.05 2.35 3.88
N SER A 64 -1.89 1.82 4.76
CA SER A 64 -2.36 2.55 5.93
C SER A 64 -2.57 1.66 7.16
N PRO A 65 -2.33 2.18 8.37
CA PRO A 65 -1.70 3.48 8.65
C PRO A 65 -0.17 3.42 8.51
N ALA A 66 0.56 4.54 8.59
CA ALA A 66 2.03 4.49 8.63
C ALA A 66 2.52 3.73 9.88
N PRO A 67 3.63 2.96 9.85
CA PRO A 67 4.61 2.84 8.78
C PRO A 67 4.39 1.61 7.88
N MET A 68 3.14 1.26 7.57
CA MET A 68 2.86 0.03 6.81
C MET A 68 3.30 0.16 5.34
N GLY A 69 3.88 -0.91 4.82
CA GLY A 69 4.39 -0.95 3.45
C GLY A 69 5.40 0.15 3.16
N ALA A 70 5.11 0.99 2.16
CA ALA A 70 5.94 2.14 1.81
C ALA A 70 5.58 3.43 2.58
N SER A 71 4.48 3.44 3.35
CA SER A 71 4.09 4.59 4.16
C SER A 71 5.04 4.78 5.34
N PHE A 72 5.37 6.02 5.67
CA PHE A 72 6.26 6.36 6.79
C PHE A 72 5.78 7.62 7.50
N CYS A 73 6.30 7.84 8.70
CA CYS A 73 6.16 9.09 9.43
C CYS A 73 7.54 9.70 9.69
N THR A 74 7.61 11.03 9.69
CA THR A 74 8.75 11.78 10.22
C THR A 74 8.51 12.01 11.72
N GLU A 75 9.54 11.85 12.54
CA GLU A 75 9.47 11.85 14.02
C GLU A 75 8.68 13.00 14.67
N GLY A 76 7.96 12.68 15.76
CA GLY A 76 7.50 13.62 16.80
C GLY A 76 6.02 14.03 16.75
N ASN A 77 5.02 13.25 17.18
CA ASN A 77 5.02 12.42 18.37
C ASN A 77 3.70 11.66 18.54
N GLY A 78 3.85 10.39 18.89
CA GLY A 78 3.15 9.87 20.06
C GLY A 78 3.81 10.30 21.39
N THR A 79 5.16 10.44 21.49
CA THR A 79 5.95 11.00 22.62
C THR A 79 7.47 11.07 22.32
N ALA A 80 8.22 11.93 23.06
CA ALA A 80 9.51 12.56 22.74
C ALA A 80 10.78 11.68 22.48
N GLY A 81 10.64 10.41 22.14
CA GLY A 81 11.73 9.50 21.74
C GLY A 81 11.56 8.91 20.33
N SER A 82 10.86 9.63 19.46
CA SER A 82 10.47 9.17 18.12
C SER A 82 11.71 8.78 17.28
N HIS A 83 11.64 7.69 16.49
CA HIS A 83 12.65 7.26 15.50
C HIS A 83 11.94 7.05 14.15
N GLY A 84 12.14 7.93 13.18
CA GLY A 84 11.33 8.01 11.96
C GLY A 84 11.90 7.22 10.78
N GLY A 85 11.01 6.56 10.04
CA GLY A 85 11.33 5.78 8.84
C GLY A 85 10.39 4.57 8.67
N PRO A 86 10.52 3.77 7.59
CA PRO A 86 9.87 2.47 7.50
C PRO A 86 10.51 1.54 8.53
N SER A 87 10.04 1.60 9.77
CA SER A 87 10.68 0.90 10.90
C SER A 87 10.30 -0.58 10.99
N GLY A 88 9.30 -1.03 10.21
CA GLY A 88 8.68 -2.35 10.37
C GLY A 88 7.94 -2.55 11.70
N ASP A 89 8.27 -1.74 12.72
CA ASP A 89 7.55 -1.63 13.99
C ASP A 89 6.30 -0.76 13.83
N PRO A 90 5.09 -1.31 14.02
CA PRO A 90 3.83 -0.58 13.84
C PRO A 90 3.60 0.53 14.87
N TYR A 91 4.40 0.61 15.94
CA TYR A 91 4.21 1.57 17.02
C TYR A 91 5.01 2.88 16.85
N THR A 92 5.89 2.97 15.84
CA THR A 92 6.79 4.13 15.67
C THR A 92 6.09 5.39 15.18
N CYS A 93 4.94 5.27 14.50
CA CYS A 93 4.17 6.40 14.00
C CYS A 93 3.04 6.85 14.95
N GLY A 94 3.05 6.36 16.19
CA GLY A 94 2.09 6.70 17.23
C GLY A 94 1.05 5.61 17.49
N PRO A 95 0.15 5.82 18.47
CA PRO A 95 -0.89 4.85 18.75
C PRO A 95 -1.99 4.92 17.68
N TRP A 96 -2.07 3.87 16.85
CA TRP A 96 -3.19 3.69 15.94
C TRP A 96 -4.40 3.13 16.67
N ARG A 97 -5.52 3.83 16.53
CA ARG A 97 -6.87 3.43 16.92
C ARG A 97 -7.76 3.65 15.71
N ASP A 98 -8.92 3.01 15.66
CA ASP A 98 -9.85 3.17 14.53
C ASP A 98 -10.13 4.65 14.21
N SER A 99 -10.26 5.49 15.24
CA SER A 99 -10.47 6.94 15.07
C SER A 99 -9.25 7.68 14.50
N THR A 100 -8.03 7.34 14.92
CA THR A 100 -6.82 8.00 14.41
C THR A 100 -6.45 7.49 13.02
N THR A 101 -6.67 6.21 12.73
CA THR A 101 -6.53 5.64 11.38
C THR A 101 -7.57 6.23 10.42
N ALA A 102 -8.83 6.35 10.83
CA ALA A 102 -9.86 6.99 10.01
C ALA A 102 -9.54 8.47 9.74
N ALA A 103 -9.04 9.21 10.74
CA ALA A 103 -8.61 10.59 10.57
C ALA A 103 -7.44 10.72 9.58
N ALA A 104 -6.44 9.83 9.66
CA ALA A 104 -5.32 9.80 8.73
C ALA A 104 -5.76 9.46 7.30
N ASN A 105 -6.61 8.44 7.12
CA ASN A 105 -7.17 8.08 5.81
C ASN A 105 -8.00 9.21 5.22
N HIS A 106 -8.82 9.89 6.03
CA HIS A 106 -9.57 11.05 5.58
C HIS A 106 -8.65 12.20 5.15
N ALA A 107 -7.53 12.43 5.84
CA ALA A 107 -6.53 13.42 5.42
C ALA A 107 -5.87 13.02 4.08
N ALA A 108 -5.50 11.75 3.92
CA ALA A 108 -4.93 11.22 2.68
C ALA A 108 -5.92 11.34 1.50
N HIS A 109 -7.20 11.04 1.70
CA HIS A 109 -8.23 11.22 0.68
C HIS A 109 -8.37 12.68 0.24
N LYS A 110 -8.42 13.62 1.20
CA LYS A 110 -8.49 15.04 0.87
C LYS A 110 -7.30 15.45 0.03
N ALA A 111 -6.08 15.14 0.49
CA ALA A 111 -4.86 15.44 -0.25
C ALA A 111 -4.86 14.84 -1.66
N PHE A 112 -5.29 13.58 -1.82
CA PHE A 112 -5.38 12.92 -3.13
C PHE A 112 -6.32 13.64 -4.11
N PHE A 113 -7.41 14.26 -3.63
CA PHE A 113 -8.38 14.93 -4.49
C PHE A 113 -8.16 16.45 -4.63
N THR A 114 -7.37 17.07 -3.75
CA THR A 114 -7.18 18.53 -3.76
C THR A 114 -5.76 18.98 -4.09
N ASP A 115 -4.76 18.14 -3.79
CA ASP A 115 -3.35 18.54 -3.78
C ASP A 115 -2.50 17.71 -4.77
N ALA A 116 -3.10 16.75 -5.47
CA ALA A 116 -2.44 15.83 -6.41
C ALA A 116 -2.47 16.31 -7.87
#